data_AF-A0A7D9MAQ9-F1
#
_entry.id   AF-A0A7D9MAQ9-F1
#
_cell.length_a   1.000
_cell.length_b   1.000
_cell.length_c   1.000
_cell.angle_alpha   90.00
_cell.angle_beta   90.00
_cell.angle_gamma   90.00
#
_symmetry.space_group_name_H-M   'P 1'
#
loop_
_entity.id
_entity.type
_entity.pdbx_description
1 polymer ?
#
loop_
_entity_poly.entity_id
_entity_poly.type
_entity_poly.pdbx_seq_one_letter_code
_entity_poly.pdbx_strand_id
1 'polypeptide(L)'
;MGPKLRIKRTIESLNYDVFEKLTRALNQEISTIGSYLDLAGRLNCTVVDVQKFALERNPTLALLEHWCSSKCGAEKTVTILMSHLQAIGRDDLVEFLRPHEYEYIDN
;
A
#
# COMPACT_ATOMS: atom_id res chain seq x y z
N MET A 1 5.57 -20.96 -27.21
CA MET A 1 5.37 -19.92 -26.19
C MET A 1 6.45 -20.08 -25.15
N GLY A 2 7.38 -19.14 -25.05
CA GLY A 2 8.43 -19.17 -24.00
C GLY A 2 7.83 -18.95 -22.61
N PRO A 3 8.56 -19.26 -21.53
CA PRO A 3 8.09 -19.00 -20.18
C PRO A 3 7.96 -17.48 -19.96
N LYS A 4 6.79 -17.03 -19.49
CA LYS A 4 6.57 -15.65 -19.07
C LYS A 4 7.32 -15.38 -17.77
N LEU A 5 8.12 -14.32 -17.73
CA LEU A 5 8.80 -13.89 -16.52
C LEU A 5 7.79 -13.24 -15.58
N ARG A 6 7.74 -13.71 -14.32
CA ARG A 6 6.89 -13.17 -13.27
C ARG A 6 7.70 -12.22 -12.41
N ILE A 7 7.38 -10.93 -12.44
CA ILE A 7 8.07 -9.87 -11.71
C ILE A 7 7.14 -9.27 -10.67
N LYS A 8 7.64 -8.97 -9.47
CA LYS A 8 6.85 -8.31 -8.43
C LYS A 8 6.51 -6.90 -8.87
N ARG A 9 5.24 -6.55 -8.81
CA ARG A 9 4.79 -5.21 -9.19
C ARG A 9 5.16 -4.20 -8.11
N THR A 10 5.63 -3.03 -8.51
CA THR A 10 5.85 -1.89 -7.59
C THR A 10 4.53 -1.19 -7.31
N ILE A 11 4.40 -0.56 -6.14
CA ILE A 11 3.19 0.16 -5.77
C ILE A 11 2.91 1.30 -6.74
N GLU A 12 3.95 2.02 -7.17
CA GLU A 12 3.85 3.15 -8.10
C GLU A 12 3.29 2.77 -9.48
N SER A 13 3.38 1.49 -9.85
CA SER A 13 2.83 0.99 -11.12
C SER A 13 1.37 0.51 -11.02
N LEU A 14 0.75 0.56 -9.84
CA LEU A 14 -0.67 0.29 -9.70
C LEU A 14 -1.48 1.38 -10.41
N ASN A 15 -2.57 0.98 -11.05
CA ASN A 15 -3.45 1.93 -11.71
C ASN A 15 -4.23 2.77 -10.68
N TYR A 16 -4.76 3.90 -11.14
CA TYR A 16 -5.49 4.86 -10.31
C TYR A 16 -6.67 4.22 -9.58
N ASP A 17 -7.44 3.36 -10.25
CA ASP A 17 -8.63 2.72 -9.66
C ASP A 17 -8.29 1.80 -8.47
N VAL A 18 -7.16 1.10 -8.54
CA VAL A 18 -6.67 0.26 -7.43
C VAL A 18 -6.26 1.14 -6.25
N PHE A 19 -5.53 2.23 -6.51
CA PHE A 19 -5.17 3.21 -5.50
C PHE A 19 -6.39 3.89 -4.85
N GLU A 20 -7.38 4.28 -5.64
CA GLU A 20 -8.58 4.94 -5.15
C GLU A 20 -9.39 4.01 -4.23
N LYS A 21 -9.56 2.74 -4.61
CA LYS A 21 -10.22 1.75 -3.75
C LYS A 21 -9.49 1.53 -2.44
N LEU A 22 -8.15 1.42 -2.49
CA LEU A 22 -7.32 1.20 -1.32
C LEU A 22 -7.37 2.39 -0.35
N THR A 23 -7.27 3.61 -0.90
CA THR A 23 -7.33 4.84 -0.11
C THR A 23 -8.71 5.04 0.52
N ARG A 24 -9.80 4.81 -0.22
CA ARG A 24 -11.16 4.88 0.34
C ARG A 24 -11.34 3.92 1.51
N ALA A 25 -10.88 2.68 1.37
CA ALA A 25 -11.07 1.64 2.36
C ALA A 25 -10.25 1.85 3.65
N LEU A 26 -9.06 2.45 3.55
CA LEU A 26 -8.20 2.77 4.70
C LEU A 26 -8.54 4.11 5.36
N ASN A 27 -9.12 5.06 4.61
CA ASN A 27 -9.55 6.36 5.13
C ASN A 27 -10.96 6.35 5.74
N GLN A 28 -11.85 5.41 5.37
CA GLN A 28 -13.20 5.32 5.96
C GLN A 28 -13.19 4.85 7.41
N GLU A 29 -12.12 4.17 7.83
CA GLU A 29 -12.03 3.41 9.07
C GLU A 29 -11.13 4.07 10.13
N ILE A 30 -11.01 5.40 10.13
CA ILE A 30 -10.13 6.13 11.07
C ILE A 30 -10.46 5.82 12.55
N SER A 31 -11.70 5.41 12.85
CA SER A 31 -12.15 5.03 14.19
C SER A 31 -12.05 3.52 14.51
N THR A 32 -11.52 2.70 13.60
CA THR A 32 -11.47 1.24 13.72
C THR A 32 -10.07 0.68 13.46
N ILE A 33 -9.86 -0.57 13.89
CA ILE A 33 -8.63 -1.34 13.66
C ILE A 33 -8.48 -1.57 12.15
N GLY A 34 -7.26 -1.39 11.61
CA GLY A 34 -6.98 -1.62 10.19
C GLY A 34 -7.11 -0.37 9.33
N SER A 35 -6.90 0.80 9.93
CA SER A 35 -6.92 2.11 9.27
C SER A 35 -5.55 2.49 8.69
N TYR A 36 -5.48 3.64 8.02
CA TYR A 36 -4.20 4.19 7.57
C TYR A 36 -3.24 4.51 8.74
N LEU A 37 -3.75 4.73 9.95
CA LEU A 37 -2.93 4.99 11.14
C LEU A 37 -2.17 3.73 11.58
N ASP A 38 -2.85 2.58 11.56
CA ASP A 38 -2.23 1.29 11.87
C ASP A 38 -1.17 0.94 10.83
N LEU A 39 -1.47 1.22 9.56
CA LEU A 39 -0.50 1.08 8.47
C LEU A 39 0.70 2.02 8.67
N ALA A 40 0.49 3.28 9.05
CA ALA A 40 1.56 4.23 9.32
C ALA A 40 2.49 3.75 10.45
N GLY A 41 1.92 3.19 11.53
CA GLY A 41 2.69 2.56 12.60
C GLY A 41 3.56 1.40 12.10
N ARG A 42 3.02 0.55 11.23
CA ARG A 42 3.76 -0.56 10.61
C ARG A 42 4.88 -0.11 9.68
N LEU A 43 4.73 1.05 9.07
CA LEU A 43 5.72 1.66 8.17
C LEU A 43 6.75 2.53 8.91
N ASN A 44 6.74 2.51 10.25
CA ASN A 44 7.60 3.31 11.13
C ASN A 44 7.48 4.82 10.90
N CYS A 45 6.30 5.30 10.51
CA CYS A 45 6.03 6.74 10.45
C CYS A 45 6.00 7.34 11.86
N THR A 46 6.51 8.57 11.99
CA THR A 46 6.47 9.28 13.26
C THR A 46 5.10 9.90 13.50
N VAL A 47 4.84 10.33 14.75
CA VAL A 47 3.63 11.10 15.09
C VAL A 47 3.53 12.37 14.23
N VAL A 48 4.65 13.01 13.92
CA VAL A 48 4.69 14.21 13.07
C VAL A 48 4.29 13.89 11.62
N ASP A 49 4.73 12.76 11.09
CA ASP A 49 4.36 12.32 9.74
C ASP A 49 2.85 12.05 9.66
N VAL A 50 2.32 11.32 10.66
CA VAL A 50 0.88 11.03 10.75
C VAL A 50 0.04 12.29 10.84
N GLN A 51 0.47 13.29 11.61
CA GLN A 51 -0.20 14.59 11.68
C GLN A 51 -0.19 15.32 10.33
N LYS A 52 0.91 15.24 9.57
CA LYS A 52 0.96 15.81 8.22
C LYS A 52 0.00 15.10 7.27
N PHE A 53 -0.05 13.76 7.30
CA PHE A 53 -0.98 12.99 6.46
C PHE A 53 -2.44 13.34 6.76
N ALA A 54 -2.78 13.57 8.02
CA ALA A 54 -4.14 13.96 8.43
C ALA A 54 -4.60 15.32 7.87
N LEU A 55 -3.65 16.19 7.48
CA LEU A 55 -3.96 17.49 6.85
C LEU A 55 -4.20 17.36 5.34
N GLU A 56 -3.79 16.25 4.74
CA GLU A 56 -3.95 16.00 3.31
C GLU A 56 -5.38 15.56 2.99
N ARG A 57 -5.83 15.87 1.77
CA ARG A 57 -7.15 15.43 1.28
C ARG A 57 -7.28 13.90 1.25
N ASN A 58 -6.17 13.20 1.10
CA ASN A 58 -6.11 11.74 1.11
C ASN A 58 -4.93 11.26 1.97
N PRO A 59 -5.16 11.02 3.28
CA PRO A 59 -4.11 10.61 4.21
C PRO A 59 -3.42 9.30 3.83
N THR A 60 -4.17 8.30 3.34
CA THR A 60 -3.60 7.05 2.85
C THR A 60 -2.67 7.26 1.65
N LEU A 61 -3.04 8.13 0.71
CA LEU A 61 -2.17 8.42 -0.44
C LEU A 61 -0.88 9.10 0.02
N ALA A 62 -0.98 10.11 0.88
CA ALA A 62 0.19 10.81 1.43
C ALA A 62 1.12 9.86 2.21
N LEU A 63 0.55 8.91 2.96
CA LEU A 63 1.30 7.84 3.63
C LEU A 63 2.07 6.95 2.63
N LEU A 64 1.40 6.50 1.56
CA LEU A 64 2.02 5.63 0.56
C LEU A 64 3.10 6.37 -0.24
N GLU A 65 2.87 7.62 -0.62
CA GLU A 65 3.86 8.48 -1.28
C GLU A 65 5.09 8.71 -0.38
N HIS A 66 4.86 8.99 0.90
CA HIS A 66 5.93 9.10 1.90
C HIS A 66 6.72 7.80 2.02
N TRP A 67 6.03 6.66 2.07
CA TRP A 67 6.69 5.36 2.15
C TRP A 67 7.48 5.00 0.90
N CYS A 68 6.97 5.30 -0.30
CA CYS A 68 7.69 5.13 -1.56
C CYS A 68 8.94 6.02 -1.63
N SER A 69 8.82 7.27 -1.18
CA SER A 69 9.92 8.24 -1.14
C SER A 69 10.98 7.93 -0.06
N SER A 70 10.64 7.07 0.90
CA SER A 70 11.51 6.68 2.01
C SER A 70 12.65 5.78 1.52
N LYS A 71 13.90 6.22 1.76
CA LYS A 71 15.12 5.47 1.46
C LYS A 71 15.34 4.24 2.37
N CYS A 72 14.42 3.95 3.28
CA CYS A 72 14.56 2.81 4.19
C CYS A 72 14.19 1.49 3.51
N GLY A 73 15.24 0.74 3.15
CA GLY A 73 15.48 -0.69 3.39
C GLY A 73 14.59 -1.76 2.74
N ALA A 74 13.34 -1.48 2.42
CA ALA A 74 12.41 -2.45 1.86
C ALA A 74 11.97 -2.05 0.45
N GLU A 75 11.95 -3.04 -0.44
CA GLU A 75 11.39 -2.95 -1.78
C GLU A 75 9.91 -2.52 -1.71
N LYS A 76 9.52 -1.48 -2.46
CA LYS A 76 8.16 -0.89 -2.41
C LYS A 76 7.20 -1.64 -3.34
N THR A 77 7.08 -2.93 -3.11
CA THR A 77 6.25 -3.83 -3.93
C THR A 77 4.87 -4.04 -3.35
N VAL A 78 3.93 -4.45 -4.22
CA VAL A 78 2.57 -4.82 -3.85
C VAL A 78 2.58 -5.97 -2.82
N THR A 79 3.48 -6.95 -2.96
CA THR A 79 3.66 -8.05 -1.98
C THR A 79 4.00 -7.53 -0.57
N ILE A 80 4.88 -6.53 -0.47
CA ILE A 80 5.25 -5.95 0.83
C ILE A 80 4.09 -5.15 1.41
N LEU A 81 3.36 -4.37 0.59
CA LEU A 81 2.15 -3.68 1.02
C LEU A 81 1.10 -4.67 1.55
N MET A 82 0.85 -5.77 0.83
CA MET A 82 -0.07 -6.84 1.27
C MET A 82 0.34 -7.42 2.63
N SER A 83 1.64 -7.61 2.87
CA SER A 83 2.14 -8.10 4.16
C SER A 83 1.88 -7.13 5.31
N HIS A 84 1.97 -5.82 5.06
CA HIS A 84 1.62 -4.80 6.05
C HIS A 84 0.11 -4.74 6.30
N LEU A 85 -0.71 -4.85 5.24
CA LEU A 85 -2.17 -4.87 5.32
C LEU A 85 -2.69 -6.09 6.09
N GLN A 86 -2.13 -7.27 5.83
CA GLN A 86 -2.45 -8.49 6.57
C GLN A 86 -2.14 -8.33 8.06
N ALA A 87 -1.00 -7.72 8.39
CA ALA A 87 -0.60 -7.50 9.77
C ALA A 87 -1.51 -6.54 10.56
N ILE A 88 -2.28 -5.71 9.87
CA ILE A 88 -3.30 -4.83 10.48
C ILE A 88 -4.73 -5.39 10.33
N GLY A 89 -4.87 -6.66 9.93
CA GLY A 89 -6.17 -7.35 9.83
C GLY A 89 -6.97 -7.02 8.57
N ARG A 90 -6.35 -6.41 7.55
CA ARG A 90 -7.01 -6.02 6.29
C ARG A 90 -6.88 -7.09 5.21
N ASP A 91 -7.33 -8.30 5.53
CA ASP A 91 -7.34 -9.43 4.59
C ASP A 91 -8.21 -9.14 3.35
N ASP A 92 -9.25 -8.30 3.50
CA ASP A 92 -10.08 -7.80 2.40
C ASP A 92 -9.23 -7.08 1.32
N LEU A 93 -8.30 -6.23 1.76
CA LEU A 93 -7.40 -5.49 0.87
C LEU A 93 -6.29 -6.38 0.31
N VAL A 94 -5.87 -7.41 1.06
CA VAL A 94 -4.91 -8.41 0.58
C VAL A 94 -5.51 -9.21 -0.57
N GLU A 95 -6.73 -9.72 -0.42
CA GLU A 95 -7.43 -10.42 -1.50
C GLU A 95 -7.66 -9.51 -2.71
N PHE A 96 -8.01 -8.25 -2.47
CA PHE A 96 -8.18 -7.25 -3.53
C PHE A 96 -6.89 -6.99 -4.32
N LEU A 97 -5.73 -6.93 -3.65
CA LEU A 97 -4.44 -6.66 -4.29
C LEU A 97 -3.80 -7.87 -4.95
N ARG A 98 -4.20 -9.10 -4.60
CA ARG A 98 -3.60 -10.34 -5.10
C ARG A 98 -3.50 -10.44 -6.62
N PRO A 99 -4.50 -10.02 -7.43
CA PRO A 99 -4.39 -9.99 -8.89
C PRO A 99 -3.34 -9.00 -9.42
N HIS A 100 -2.90 -8.06 -8.59
CA HIS A 100 -1.96 -7.00 -8.94
C HIS A 100 -0.55 -7.24 -8.39
N GLU A 101 -0.31 -8.36 -7.70
CA GLU A 101 0.96 -8.64 -7.04
C GLU A 101 2.13 -8.80 -8.03
N TYR A 102 1.85 -9.31 -9.23
CA TYR A 102 2.86 -9.56 -10.26
C TYR A 102 2.47 -9.00 -11.62
N GLU A 103 3.49 -8.71 -12.41
CA GLU A 103 3.39 -8.50 -13.84
C GLU A 103 4.06 -9.64 -14.60
N TYR A 104 3.57 -9.90 -15.81
CA TYR A 104 4.06 -10.96 -16.68
C TYR A 104 4.64 -10.32 -17.94
N ILE A 105 5.94 -10.50 -18.16
CA ILE A 105 6.61 -9.99 -19.34
C ILE A 105 6.83 -11.16 -20.31
N ASP A 106 6.44 -10.94 -21.57
CA ASP A 106 6.73 -11.87 -22.66
C ASP A 106 8.20 -11.65 -23.11
N ASN A 107 8.97 -12.74 -23.17
CA ASN A 107 10.33 -12.75 -23.73
C ASN A 107 10.30 -12.64 -25.25
#